data_AF-A0A3M1H9T1-F1
#
_entry.id   AF-A0A3M1H9T1-F1
#
_cell.length_a   1.000
_cell.length_b   1.000
_cell.length_c   1.000
_cell.angle_alpha   90.00
_cell.angle_beta   90.00
_cell.angle_gamma   90.00
#
_symmetry.space_group_name_H-M   'P 1'
#
loop_
_entity.id
_entity.type
_entity.pdbx_description
1 polymer ?
#
loop_
_entity_poly.entity_id
_entity_poly.type
_entity_poly.pdbx_seq_one_letter_code
_entity_poly.pdbx_strand_id
1 'polypeptide(L)'
;MIAPLIITLLIGFFIYGFDKLSPYFEHAHIRFISFSTGLFVTYLFLSMFPTMLRGREFLGNGVLFIFFWGFVVFHIAEKYVYQHSSSLRRRRSRLVRLRTLGFFVNHIILGIAVVFFFQTGQILLGYISFLPIIFHLMSSTLIVEHLHHKVRSNPLTHLLSYMSLFFGALIATLFRIPLEIYYGVFAFVVGILFYIIVRDTIPPYREGDSIYFLCGVVTYIILLLIEQFFTL
;
A
#
# COMPACT_ATOMS: atom_id res chain seq x y z
N MET A 1 -3.98 -1.45 -22.93
CA MET A 1 -4.75 -0.57 -22.01
C MET A 1 -5.84 -1.30 -21.22
N ILE A 2 -6.52 -2.31 -21.78
CA ILE A 2 -7.58 -3.04 -21.05
C ILE A 2 -7.04 -3.96 -19.95
N ALA A 3 -5.89 -4.61 -20.18
CA ALA A 3 -5.27 -5.54 -19.22
C ALA A 3 -5.11 -4.98 -17.78
N PRO A 4 -4.51 -3.80 -17.54
CA PRO A 4 -4.38 -3.25 -16.18
C PRO A 4 -5.73 -3.00 -15.50
N LEU A 5 -6.78 -2.63 -16.25
CA LEU A 5 -8.13 -2.47 -15.70
C LEU A 5 -8.72 -3.81 -15.24
N ILE A 6 -8.60 -4.85 -16.06
CA ILE A 6 -9.08 -6.18 -15.70
C ILE A 6 -8.35 -6.69 -14.45
N ILE A 7 -7.02 -6.57 -14.43
CA ILE A 7 -6.22 -7.07 -13.31
C ILE A 7 -6.58 -6.33 -12.01
N THR A 8 -6.63 -5.00 -12.03
CA THR A 8 -6.98 -4.21 -10.84
C THR A 8 -8.41 -4.45 -10.36
N LEU A 9 -9.34 -4.74 -11.27
CA LEU A 9 -10.70 -5.15 -10.92
C LEU A 9 -10.73 -6.53 -10.25
N LEU A 10 -10.02 -7.51 -10.82
CA LEU A 10 -9.90 -8.85 -10.24
C LEU A 10 -9.27 -8.81 -8.84
N ILE A 11 -8.25 -7.98 -8.64
CA ILE A 11 -7.66 -7.75 -7.31
C ILE A 11 -8.70 -7.15 -6.35
N GLY A 12 -9.48 -6.16 -6.79
CA GLY A 12 -10.54 -5.58 -5.97
C GLY A 12 -11.56 -6.63 -5.49
N PHE A 13 -12.00 -7.52 -6.39
CA PHE A 13 -12.89 -8.63 -6.03
C PHE A 13 -12.22 -9.64 -5.10
N PHE A 14 -10.95 -9.97 -5.35
CA PHE A 14 -10.18 -10.87 -4.50
C PHE A 14 -10.07 -10.34 -3.06
N ILE A 15 -9.73 -9.05 -2.89
CA ILE A 15 -9.63 -8.44 -1.55
C ILE A 15 -10.99 -8.37 -0.86
N TYR A 16 -12.08 -8.09 -1.60
CA TYR A 16 -13.43 -8.15 -1.05
C TYR A 16 -13.77 -9.57 -0.53
N GLY A 17 -13.44 -10.62 -1.30
CA GLY A 17 -13.62 -12.00 -0.86
C GLY A 17 -12.76 -12.35 0.35
N PHE A 18 -11.50 -11.90 0.35
CA PHE A 18 -10.58 -12.11 1.47
C PHE A 18 -11.08 -11.44 2.76
N ASP A 19 -11.62 -10.23 2.69
CA ASP A 19 -12.20 -9.53 3.85
C ASP A 19 -13.30 -10.37 4.53
N LYS A 20 -14.17 -11.01 3.74
CA LYS A 20 -15.22 -11.92 4.27
C LYS A 20 -14.67 -13.18 4.90
N LEU A 21 -13.51 -13.65 4.45
CA LEU A 21 -12.84 -14.83 4.99
C LEU A 21 -11.90 -14.49 6.15
N SER A 22 -11.55 -13.21 6.34
CA SER A 22 -10.57 -12.76 7.34
C SER A 22 -10.85 -13.24 8.79
N PRO A 23 -12.11 -13.38 9.26
CA PRO A 23 -12.37 -13.86 10.62
C PRO A 23 -11.88 -15.30 10.86
N TYR A 24 -11.75 -16.11 9.81
CA TYR A 24 -11.30 -17.50 9.91
C TYR A 24 -9.76 -17.63 10.00
N PHE A 25 -9.00 -16.55 9.79
CA PHE A 25 -7.53 -16.55 9.77
C PHE A 25 -6.89 -16.18 11.12
N GLU A 26 -7.64 -16.19 12.21
CA GLU A 26 -7.24 -15.67 13.53
C GLU A 26 -5.95 -16.31 14.09
N HIS A 27 -5.69 -17.59 13.78
CA HIS A 27 -4.54 -18.34 14.31
C HIS A 27 -3.26 -18.20 13.45
N ALA A 28 -3.37 -17.86 12.17
CA ALA A 28 -2.23 -17.67 11.26
C ALA A 28 -1.85 -16.19 11.05
N HIS A 29 -2.65 -15.27 11.60
CA HIS A 29 -2.56 -13.83 11.47
C HIS A 29 -1.13 -13.28 11.68
N ILE A 30 -0.45 -13.67 12.77
CA ILE A 30 0.84 -13.06 13.13
C ILE A 30 1.92 -13.38 12.09
N ARG A 31 2.00 -14.64 11.67
CA ARG A 31 2.97 -15.13 10.69
C ARG A 31 2.71 -14.54 9.32
N PHE A 32 1.44 -14.50 8.90
CA PHE A 32 1.04 -13.90 7.64
C PHE A 32 1.34 -12.40 7.59
N ILE A 33 1.01 -11.65 8.65
CA ILE A 33 1.32 -10.22 8.75
C ILE A 33 2.83 -10.01 8.74
N SER A 34 3.60 -10.81 9.48
CA SER A 34 5.06 -10.69 9.49
C SER A 34 5.66 -10.92 8.11
N PHE A 35 5.22 -11.98 7.40
CA PHE A 35 5.60 -12.24 6.01
C PHE A 35 5.24 -11.10 5.06
N SER A 36 3.97 -10.68 5.08
CA SER A 36 3.50 -9.57 4.24
C SER A 36 4.25 -8.27 4.52
N THR A 37 4.63 -8.03 5.77
CA THR A 37 5.39 -6.84 6.17
C THR A 37 6.79 -6.90 5.58
N GLY A 38 7.51 -8.02 5.73
CA GLY A 38 8.85 -8.17 5.15
C GLY A 38 8.84 -7.99 3.63
N LEU A 39 7.86 -8.60 2.97
CA LEU A 39 7.66 -8.51 1.53
C LEU A 39 7.36 -7.06 1.09
N PHE A 40 6.45 -6.36 1.78
CA PHE A 40 6.08 -4.97 1.45
C PHE A 40 7.16 -3.95 1.79
N VAL A 41 7.89 -4.11 2.90
CA VAL A 41 9.05 -3.28 3.25
C VAL A 41 10.10 -3.39 2.14
N THR A 42 10.40 -4.61 1.71
CA THR A 42 11.39 -4.83 0.64
C THR A 42 10.93 -4.21 -0.67
N TYR A 43 9.64 -4.35 -1.01
CA TYR A 43 9.03 -3.66 -2.16
C TYR A 43 9.16 -2.13 -2.08
N LEU A 44 8.87 -1.54 -0.92
CA LEU A 44 8.99 -0.10 -0.73
C LEU A 44 10.44 0.35 -1.00
N PHE A 45 11.42 -0.34 -0.41
CA PHE A 45 12.82 0.06 -0.51
C PHE A 45 13.47 -0.25 -1.85
N LEU A 46 13.20 -1.42 -2.44
CA LEU A 46 13.89 -1.88 -3.64
C LEU A 46 13.15 -1.52 -4.94
N SER A 47 11.89 -1.09 -4.88
CA SER A 47 11.12 -0.77 -6.09
C SER A 47 10.42 0.57 -6.03
N MET A 48 9.68 0.87 -4.96
CA MET A 48 8.95 2.15 -4.87
C MET A 48 9.91 3.33 -4.69
N PHE A 49 10.90 3.24 -3.80
CA PHE A 49 11.88 4.31 -3.59
C PHE A 49 12.73 4.61 -4.84
N PRO A 50 13.34 3.63 -5.51
CA PRO A 50 14.04 3.88 -6.77
C PRO A 50 13.13 4.50 -7.83
N THR A 51 11.87 4.04 -7.93
CA THR A 51 10.89 4.61 -8.85
C THR A 51 10.54 6.05 -8.50
N MET A 52 10.38 6.36 -7.22
CA MET A 52 10.17 7.72 -6.75
C MET A 52 11.35 8.61 -7.12
N LEU A 53 12.58 8.12 -6.92
CA LEU A 53 13.81 8.87 -7.22
C LEU A 53 13.99 9.14 -8.72
N ARG A 54 13.47 8.29 -9.62
CA ARG A 54 13.38 8.60 -11.07
C ARG A 54 12.58 9.87 -11.35
N GLY A 55 11.63 10.21 -10.48
CA GLY A 55 10.90 11.48 -10.55
C GLY A 55 11.79 12.73 -10.49
N ARG A 56 13.06 12.61 -10.07
CA ARG A 56 14.01 13.73 -10.10
C ARG A 56 14.27 14.25 -11.51
N GLU A 57 14.08 13.41 -12.53
CA GLU A 57 14.14 13.83 -13.94
C GLU A 57 13.08 14.88 -14.28
N PHE A 58 11.94 14.88 -13.57
CA PHE A 58 10.79 15.75 -13.83
C PHE A 58 10.63 16.88 -12.79
N LEU A 59 10.97 16.60 -11.53
CA LEU A 59 10.71 17.49 -10.38
C LEU A 59 11.99 17.95 -9.66
N GLY A 60 13.18 17.50 -10.10
CA GLY A 60 14.45 17.78 -9.44
C GLY A 60 14.45 17.35 -7.97
N ASN A 61 15.04 18.17 -7.09
CA ASN A 61 15.03 17.93 -5.64
C ASN A 61 13.64 18.07 -5.00
N GLY A 62 12.66 18.61 -5.73
CA GLY A 62 11.27 18.73 -5.28
C GLY A 62 10.64 17.38 -4.91
N VAL A 63 11.05 16.28 -5.56
CA VAL A 63 10.58 14.92 -5.21
C VAL A 63 10.81 14.60 -3.73
N LEU A 64 12.01 14.86 -3.22
CA LEU A 64 12.34 14.54 -1.83
C LEU A 64 11.57 15.42 -0.86
N PHE A 65 11.37 16.70 -1.21
CA PHE A 65 10.56 17.62 -0.43
C PHE A 65 9.10 17.14 -0.35
N ILE A 66 8.52 16.73 -1.48
CA ILE A 66 7.15 16.22 -1.54
C ILE A 66 7.01 14.90 -0.76
N PHE A 67 7.99 13.99 -0.89
CA PHE A 67 8.08 12.78 -0.09
C PHE A 67 8.07 13.07 1.41
N PHE A 68 8.95 13.98 1.86
CA PHE A 68 9.02 14.39 3.25
C PHE A 68 7.70 15.01 3.73
N TRP A 69 7.05 15.82 2.90
CA TRP A 69 5.74 16.37 3.22
C TRP A 69 4.66 15.31 3.39
N GLY A 70 4.65 14.26 2.57
CA GLY A 70 3.76 13.11 2.76
C GLY A 70 3.92 12.46 4.14
N PHE A 71 5.18 12.23 4.54
CA PHE A 71 5.52 11.72 5.85
C PHE A 71 5.03 12.65 6.97
N VAL A 72 5.34 13.95 6.88
CA VAL A 72 5.00 14.95 7.89
C VAL A 72 3.50 15.14 8.04
N VAL A 73 2.75 15.23 6.94
CA VAL A 73 1.30 15.39 6.97
C VAL A 73 0.64 14.22 7.67
N PHE A 74 1.04 12.99 7.35
CA PHE A 74 0.45 11.82 8.00
C PHE A 74 0.84 11.71 9.47
N HIS A 75 2.09 12.03 9.81
CA HIS A 75 2.53 12.13 11.21
C HIS A 75 1.70 13.11 12.02
N ILE A 76 1.51 14.34 11.50
CA ILE A 76 0.72 15.37 12.16
C ILE A 76 -0.74 14.94 12.28
N ALA A 77 -1.32 14.37 11.22
CA ALA A 77 -2.70 13.89 11.23
C ALA A 77 -2.91 12.81 12.30
N GLU A 78 -1.99 11.85 12.42
CA GLU A 78 -2.07 10.81 13.43
C GLU A 78 -1.90 11.40 14.84
N LYS A 79 -0.89 12.26 15.05
CA LYS A 79 -0.66 12.93 16.34
C LYS A 79 -1.85 13.77 16.77
N TYR A 80 -2.49 14.47 15.83
CA TYR A 80 -3.71 15.23 16.07
C TYR A 80 -4.84 14.32 16.58
N VAL A 81 -5.03 13.15 15.96
CA VAL A 81 -5.99 12.15 16.44
C VAL A 81 -5.68 11.70 17.86
N TYR A 82 -4.42 11.44 18.20
CA TYR A 82 -4.01 11.07 19.56
C TYR A 82 -4.32 12.16 20.59
N GLN A 83 -4.00 13.42 20.28
CA GLN A 83 -4.16 14.56 21.19
C GLN A 83 -5.64 14.96 21.39
N HIS A 84 -6.47 14.87 20.35
CA HIS A 84 -7.85 15.40 20.38
C HIS A 84 -8.91 14.31 20.55
N SER A 85 -8.54 13.14 21.07
CA SER A 85 -9.45 12.05 21.38
C SER A 85 -9.52 11.81 22.88
N SER A 86 -10.66 12.21 23.47
CA SER A 86 -10.91 12.10 24.90
C SER A 86 -11.16 10.67 25.39
N SER A 87 -11.58 9.75 24.51
CA SER A 87 -11.80 8.35 24.85
C SER A 87 -11.04 7.40 23.94
N LEU A 88 -10.56 6.28 24.51
CA LEU A 88 -9.85 5.22 23.78
C LEU A 88 -10.65 4.70 22.57
N ARG A 89 -11.98 4.57 22.71
CA ARG A 89 -12.86 4.14 21.62
C ARG A 89 -12.90 5.15 20.47
N ARG A 90 -13.03 6.45 20.77
CA ARG A 90 -13.00 7.52 19.74
C ARG A 90 -11.64 7.61 19.08
N ARG A 91 -10.56 7.46 19.85
CA ARG A 91 -9.18 7.41 19.35
C ARG A 91 -9.01 6.29 18.32
N ARG A 92 -9.32 5.05 18.71
CA ARG A 92 -9.23 3.88 17.81
C ARG A 92 -10.03 4.07 16.52
N SER A 93 -11.29 4.51 16.63
CA SER A 93 -12.15 4.76 15.46
C SER A 93 -11.61 5.87 14.53
N ARG A 94 -11.00 6.92 15.07
CA ARG A 94 -10.39 7.98 14.25
C ARG A 94 -9.08 7.51 13.61
N LEU A 95 -8.24 6.75 14.32
CA LEU A 95 -7.01 6.17 13.76
C LEU A 95 -7.32 5.21 12.62
N VAL A 96 -8.30 4.32 12.82
CA VAL A 96 -8.84 3.45 11.78
C VAL A 96 -9.21 4.25 10.54
N ARG A 97 -10.03 5.30 10.67
CA ARG A 97 -10.46 6.10 9.51
C ARG A 97 -9.31 6.79 8.81
N LEU A 98 -8.34 7.32 9.56
CA LEU A 98 -7.15 7.94 9.01
C LEU A 98 -6.32 6.93 8.19
N ARG A 99 -6.14 5.71 8.72
CA ARG A 99 -5.45 4.62 8.03
C ARG A 99 -6.21 4.15 6.80
N THR A 100 -7.52 3.92 6.91
CA THR A 100 -8.37 3.56 5.76
C THR A 100 -8.27 4.60 4.65
N LEU A 101 -8.24 5.90 5.00
CA LEU A 101 -8.05 6.97 4.03
C LEU A 101 -6.65 6.93 3.40
N GLY A 102 -5.59 6.78 4.20
CA GLY A 102 -4.22 6.63 3.70
C GLY A 102 -4.07 5.46 2.74
N PHE A 103 -4.64 4.31 3.10
CA PHE A 103 -4.71 3.13 2.24
C PHE A 103 -5.53 3.40 0.97
N PHE A 104 -6.71 4.01 1.06
CA PHE A 104 -7.52 4.36 -0.11
C PHE A 104 -6.75 5.21 -1.13
N VAL A 105 -6.08 6.28 -0.66
CA VAL A 105 -5.26 7.15 -1.53
C VAL A 105 -4.09 6.37 -2.13
N ASN A 106 -3.42 5.53 -1.32
CA ASN A 106 -2.34 4.68 -1.80
C ASN A 106 -2.79 3.73 -2.92
N HIS A 107 -3.91 3.05 -2.75
CA HIS A 107 -4.42 2.11 -3.75
C HIS A 107 -4.80 2.81 -5.06
N ILE A 108 -5.35 4.04 -5.02
CA ILE A 108 -5.55 4.83 -6.25
C ILE A 108 -4.22 5.03 -6.98
N ILE A 109 -3.16 5.39 -6.25
CA ILE A 109 -1.86 5.68 -6.88
C ILE A 109 -1.19 4.42 -7.39
N LEU A 110 -1.32 3.30 -6.68
CA LEU A 110 -0.88 2.00 -7.18
C LEU A 110 -1.64 1.60 -8.45
N GLY A 111 -2.95 1.88 -8.52
CA GLY A 111 -3.75 1.67 -9.73
C GLY A 111 -3.25 2.48 -10.92
N ILE A 112 -2.90 3.76 -10.66
CA ILE A 112 -2.27 4.63 -11.66
C ILE A 112 -0.90 4.06 -12.10
N ALA A 113 -0.04 3.68 -11.14
CA ALA A 113 1.29 3.14 -11.40
C ALA A 113 1.25 1.86 -12.24
N VAL A 114 0.27 0.98 -11.98
CA VAL A 114 0.02 -0.23 -12.77
C VAL A 114 -0.24 0.10 -14.24
N VAL A 115 -1.04 1.13 -14.54
CA VAL A 115 -1.25 1.56 -15.93
C VAL A 115 0.05 2.06 -16.55
N PHE A 116 0.84 2.84 -15.82
CA PHE A 116 2.13 3.32 -16.30
C PHE A 116 3.11 2.18 -16.62
N PHE A 117 3.24 1.16 -15.76
CA PHE A 117 4.11 0.01 -16.03
C PHE A 117 3.76 -0.70 -17.35
N PHE A 118 2.47 -0.84 -17.64
CA PHE A 118 2.00 -1.41 -18.90
C PHE A 118 2.22 -0.48 -20.10
N GLN A 119 2.19 0.83 -19.91
CA GLN A 119 2.44 1.82 -20.97
C GLN A 119 3.92 1.98 -21.29
N THR A 120 4.82 1.84 -20.31
CA THR A 120 6.27 2.00 -20.48
C THR A 120 6.98 0.68 -20.85
N GLY A 121 6.24 -0.36 -21.22
CA GLY A 121 6.79 -1.66 -21.61
C GLY A 121 7.36 -2.52 -20.46
N GLN A 122 7.26 -2.06 -19.21
CA GLN A 122 7.72 -2.77 -18.01
C GLN A 122 6.65 -3.74 -17.50
N ILE A 123 6.16 -4.60 -18.40
CA ILE A 123 4.99 -5.47 -18.14
C ILE A 123 5.30 -6.47 -17.02
N LEU A 124 6.49 -7.08 -17.01
CA LEU A 124 6.89 -8.06 -16.00
C LEU A 124 6.97 -7.43 -14.61
N LEU A 125 7.54 -6.23 -14.50
CA LEU A 125 7.56 -5.46 -13.26
C LEU A 125 6.15 -5.09 -12.78
N GLY A 126 5.24 -4.79 -13.71
CA GLY A 126 3.83 -4.60 -13.42
C GLY A 126 3.21 -5.83 -12.77
N TYR A 127 3.45 -7.02 -13.33
CA TYR A 127 2.97 -8.28 -12.76
C TYR A 127 3.58 -8.60 -11.40
N ILE A 128 4.90 -8.46 -11.26
CA ILE A 128 5.62 -8.76 -10.02
C ILE A 128 5.20 -7.81 -8.90
N SER A 129 4.92 -6.54 -9.22
CA SER A 129 4.47 -5.54 -8.25
C SER A 129 3.09 -5.87 -7.67
N PHE A 130 2.25 -6.67 -8.34
CA PHE A 130 0.95 -7.05 -7.77
C PHE A 130 1.08 -7.93 -6.54
N LEU A 131 2.08 -8.80 -6.48
CA LEU A 131 2.24 -9.70 -5.34
C LEU A 131 2.40 -8.92 -4.02
N PRO A 132 3.36 -7.99 -3.87
CA PRO A 132 3.46 -7.20 -2.65
C PRO A 132 2.27 -6.31 -2.38
N ILE A 133 1.59 -5.81 -3.42
CA ILE A 133 0.38 -5.02 -3.26
C ILE A 133 -0.76 -5.87 -2.67
N ILE A 134 -1.00 -7.07 -3.21
CA ILE A 134 -2.06 -7.98 -2.74
C ILE A 134 -1.80 -8.42 -1.30
N PHE A 135 -0.57 -8.83 -0.99
CA PHE A 135 -0.22 -9.23 0.38
C PHE A 135 -0.38 -8.06 1.35
N HIS A 136 0.10 -6.87 1.00
CA HIS A 136 -0.08 -5.67 1.81
C HIS A 136 -1.55 -5.33 2.03
N LEU A 137 -2.38 -5.43 0.99
CA LEU A 137 -3.83 -5.24 1.06
C LEU A 137 -4.47 -6.22 2.04
N MET A 138 -4.17 -7.52 1.91
CA MET A 138 -4.68 -8.57 2.80
C MET A 138 -4.23 -8.35 4.24
N SER A 139 -2.95 -8.07 4.47
CA SER A 139 -2.40 -7.83 5.80
C SER A 139 -3.01 -6.58 6.44
N SER A 140 -3.24 -5.53 5.66
CA SER A 140 -3.91 -4.31 6.14
C SER A 140 -5.34 -4.58 6.57
N THR A 141 -6.08 -5.40 5.81
CA THR A 141 -7.44 -5.84 6.18
C THR A 141 -7.44 -6.61 7.51
N LEU A 142 -6.49 -7.54 7.72
CA LEU A 142 -6.37 -8.29 8.97
C LEU A 142 -6.05 -7.40 10.18
N ILE A 143 -5.13 -6.44 10.02
CA ILE A 143 -4.77 -5.48 11.08
C ILE A 143 -5.99 -4.62 11.44
N VAL A 144 -6.71 -4.15 10.43
CA VAL A 144 -7.92 -3.34 10.61
C VAL A 144 -9.01 -4.16 11.30
N GLU A 145 -9.23 -5.41 10.92
CA GLU A 145 -10.24 -6.29 11.52
C GLU A 145 -9.97 -6.54 13.02
N HIS A 146 -8.71 -6.80 13.37
CA HIS A 146 -8.29 -6.96 14.77
C HIS A 146 -8.54 -5.67 15.59
N LEU A 147 -8.40 -4.50 14.97
CA LEU A 147 -8.76 -3.21 15.58
C LEU A 147 -10.28 -2.95 15.59
N HIS A 148 -11.02 -3.53 14.64
CA HIS A 148 -12.44 -3.32 14.33
C HIS A 148 -13.42 -4.19 15.09
N HIS A 149 -12.99 -5.26 15.76
CA HIS A 149 -13.89 -6.05 16.60
C HIS A 149 -14.64 -5.21 17.69
N LYS A 150 -14.29 -3.91 17.83
CA LYS A 150 -14.94 -2.89 18.68
C LYS A 150 -15.47 -1.63 17.93
N VAL A 151 -15.34 -1.51 16.61
CA VAL A 151 -15.72 -0.31 15.82
C VAL A 151 -16.49 -0.71 14.55
N ARG A 152 -17.78 -0.39 14.50
CA ARG A 152 -18.66 -0.63 13.35
C ARG A 152 -18.29 0.33 12.20
N SER A 153 -17.76 -0.20 11.10
CA SER A 153 -17.49 0.56 9.88
C SER A 153 -18.68 0.50 8.92
N ASN A 154 -18.74 1.45 7.98
CA ASN A 154 -19.80 1.52 6.96
C ASN A 154 -19.45 0.56 5.80
N PRO A 155 -20.33 -0.35 5.38
CA PRO A 155 -20.07 -1.24 4.23
C PRO A 155 -19.65 -0.48 2.95
N LEU A 156 -20.16 0.74 2.74
CA LEU A 156 -19.77 1.57 1.60
C LEU A 156 -18.28 1.96 1.64
N THR A 157 -17.74 2.26 2.82
CA THR A 157 -16.32 2.61 2.95
C THR A 157 -15.41 1.43 2.61
N HIS A 158 -15.82 0.21 2.96
CA HIS A 158 -15.11 -1.00 2.61
C HIS A 158 -15.11 -1.24 1.09
N LEU A 159 -16.29 -1.18 0.46
CA LEU A 159 -16.42 -1.35 -0.98
C LEU A 159 -15.56 -0.34 -1.76
N LEU A 160 -15.58 0.93 -1.36
CA LEU A 160 -14.75 1.98 -1.95
C LEU A 160 -13.25 1.69 -1.80
N SER A 161 -12.82 1.21 -0.63
CA SER A 161 -11.44 0.79 -0.42
C SER A 161 -11.02 -0.37 -1.32
N TYR A 162 -11.87 -1.37 -1.54
CA TYR A 162 -11.53 -2.49 -2.44
C TYR A 162 -11.46 -2.09 -3.91
N MET A 163 -12.30 -1.14 -4.33
CA MET A 163 -12.36 -0.66 -5.71
C MET A 163 -11.39 0.48 -6.01
N SER A 164 -10.71 1.03 -4.99
CA SER A 164 -9.79 2.16 -5.15
C SER A 164 -8.64 1.89 -6.11
N LEU A 165 -8.10 0.67 -6.13
CA LEU A 165 -7.07 0.23 -7.08
C LEU A 165 -7.58 0.30 -8.53
N PHE A 166 -8.79 -0.20 -8.77
CA PHE A 166 -9.44 -0.12 -10.07
C PHE A 166 -9.75 1.31 -10.47
N PHE A 167 -10.24 2.15 -9.56
CA PHE A 167 -10.49 3.56 -9.84
C PHE A 167 -9.22 4.31 -10.21
N GLY A 168 -8.10 4.02 -9.55
CA GLY A 168 -6.79 4.56 -9.92
C GLY A 168 -6.40 4.22 -11.36
N ALA A 169 -6.53 2.93 -11.72
CA ALA A 169 -6.25 2.48 -13.09
C ALA A 169 -7.21 3.09 -14.11
N LEU A 170 -8.49 3.23 -13.75
CA LEU A 170 -9.50 3.88 -14.59
C LEU A 170 -9.16 5.35 -14.84
N ILE A 171 -8.78 6.10 -13.80
CA ILE A 171 -8.36 7.49 -13.91
C ILE A 171 -7.15 7.60 -14.85
N ALA A 172 -6.10 6.79 -14.65
CA ALA A 172 -4.91 6.83 -15.51
C ALA A 172 -5.19 6.41 -16.97
N THR A 173 -6.21 5.59 -17.20
CA THR A 173 -6.61 5.18 -18.55
C THR A 173 -7.41 6.28 -19.25
N LEU A 174 -8.31 6.95 -18.53
CA LEU A 174 -9.18 8.00 -19.08
C LEU A 174 -8.47 9.34 -19.22
N PHE A 175 -7.55 9.65 -18.31
CA PHE A 175 -6.84 10.92 -18.26
C PHE A 175 -5.36 10.71 -18.59
N ARG A 176 -4.81 11.56 -19.47
CA ARG A 176 -3.37 11.61 -19.74
C ARG A 176 -2.68 12.37 -18.62
N ILE A 177 -2.39 11.68 -17.51
CA ILE A 177 -1.72 12.27 -16.35
C ILE A 177 -0.28 12.64 -16.74
N PRO A 178 0.13 13.92 -16.62
CA PRO A 178 1.52 14.35 -16.82
C PRO A 178 2.46 13.64 -15.83
N LEU A 179 3.69 13.36 -16.27
CA LEU A 179 4.67 12.64 -15.44
C LEU A 179 5.05 13.43 -14.18
N GLU A 180 5.07 14.76 -14.24
CA GLU A 180 5.30 15.64 -13.10
C GLU A 180 4.24 15.44 -12.02
N ILE A 181 2.96 15.36 -12.42
CA ILE A 181 1.85 15.13 -11.50
C ILE A 181 1.93 13.72 -10.93
N TYR A 182 2.18 12.72 -11.77
CA TYR A 182 2.35 11.33 -11.33
C TYR A 182 3.47 11.21 -10.29
N TYR A 183 4.68 11.68 -10.59
CA TYR A 183 5.81 11.57 -9.67
C TYR A 183 5.65 12.41 -8.41
N GLY A 184 4.97 13.56 -8.49
CA GLY A 184 4.66 14.38 -7.31
C GLY A 184 3.71 13.65 -6.37
N VAL A 185 2.59 13.16 -6.89
CA VAL A 185 1.61 12.39 -6.11
C VAL A 185 2.22 11.07 -5.60
N PHE A 186 3.00 10.39 -6.42
CA PHE A 186 3.69 9.15 -6.05
C PHE A 186 4.69 9.38 -4.92
N ALA A 187 5.51 10.43 -4.98
CA ALA A 187 6.44 10.77 -3.92
C ALA A 187 5.72 11.07 -2.59
N PHE A 188 4.65 11.86 -2.65
CA PHE A 188 3.85 12.18 -1.46
C PHE A 188 3.31 10.91 -0.79
N VAL A 189 2.77 9.97 -1.57
CA VAL A 189 2.22 8.73 -1.01
C VAL A 189 3.27 7.73 -0.57
N VAL A 190 4.40 7.64 -1.25
CA VAL A 190 5.55 6.88 -0.75
C VAL A 190 5.99 7.44 0.62
N GLY A 191 5.91 8.76 0.83
CA GLY A 191 6.11 9.42 2.12
C GLY A 191 5.12 8.97 3.21
N ILE A 192 3.83 8.95 2.86
CA ILE A 192 2.77 8.45 3.75
C ILE A 192 2.99 6.98 4.10
N LEU A 193 3.26 6.13 3.10
CA LEU A 193 3.50 4.71 3.30
C LEU A 193 4.72 4.45 4.15
N PHE A 194 5.81 5.19 3.93
CA PHE A 194 7.00 5.07 4.75
C PHE A 194 6.70 5.35 6.22
N TYR A 195 5.90 6.39 6.51
CA TYR A 195 5.43 6.66 7.87
C TYR A 195 4.62 5.49 8.44
N ILE A 196 3.62 5.00 7.70
CA ILE A 196 2.76 3.88 8.12
C ILE A 196 3.59 2.63 8.41
N ILE A 197 4.58 2.32 7.57
CA ILE A 197 5.45 1.15 7.77
C ILE A 197 6.27 1.29 9.05
N VAL A 198 6.98 2.42 9.20
CA VAL A 198 7.84 2.69 10.35
C VAL A 198 7.05 2.69 11.64
N ARG A 199 5.80 3.17 11.60
CA ARG A 199 4.98 3.34 12.81
C ARG A 199 4.13 2.13 13.17
N ASP A 200 3.51 1.49 12.17
CA ASP A 200 2.38 0.59 12.37
C ASP A 200 2.56 -0.81 11.78
N THR A 201 3.33 -0.96 10.71
CA THR A 201 3.44 -2.25 10.00
C THR A 201 4.53 -3.13 10.59
N ILE A 202 5.65 -2.56 11.04
CA ILE A 202 6.69 -3.31 11.75
C ILE A 202 6.18 -3.62 13.16
N PRO A 203 5.96 -4.90 13.52
CA PRO A 203 5.38 -5.26 14.82
C PRO A 203 6.28 -4.78 15.97
N PRO A 204 5.72 -4.20 17.04
CA PRO A 204 6.51 -3.77 18.18
C PRO A 204 7.07 -4.97 18.96
N TYR A 205 8.39 -5.11 18.94
CA TYR A 205 9.29 -5.94 19.78
C TYR A 205 8.94 -7.42 20.03
N ARG A 206 7.77 -7.76 20.60
CA ARG A 206 7.41 -9.14 21.02
C ARG A 206 6.30 -9.79 20.20
N GLU A 207 5.65 -9.05 19.30
CA GLU A 207 4.45 -9.54 18.59
C GLU A 207 4.74 -10.04 17.17
N GLY A 208 5.92 -9.76 16.62
CA GLY A 208 6.31 -10.15 15.27
C GLY A 208 7.10 -11.46 15.21
N ASP A 209 6.92 -12.23 14.14
CA ASP A 209 7.74 -13.41 13.85
C ASP A 209 8.84 -13.03 12.84
N SER A 210 10.07 -12.88 13.35
CA SER A 210 11.23 -12.45 12.57
C SER A 210 11.58 -13.41 11.43
N ILE A 211 11.29 -14.71 11.58
CA ILE A 211 11.59 -15.71 10.54
C ILE A 211 10.66 -15.46 9.34
N TYR A 212 9.35 -15.30 9.60
CA TYR A 212 8.40 -15.03 8.51
C TYR A 212 8.63 -13.68 7.86
N PHE A 213 9.02 -12.66 8.63
CA PHE A 213 9.46 -11.38 8.07
C PHE A 213 10.64 -11.57 7.10
N LEU A 214 11.69 -12.29 7.52
CA LEU A 214 12.83 -12.58 6.67
C LEU A 214 12.44 -13.39 5.42
N CYS A 215 11.54 -14.37 5.55
CA CYS A 215 10.99 -15.08 4.40
C CYS A 215 10.34 -14.11 3.40
N GLY A 216 9.54 -13.15 3.85
CA GLY A 216 8.94 -12.13 2.98
C GLY A 216 9.98 -11.29 2.25
N VAL A 217 11.05 -10.88 2.95
CA VAL A 217 12.18 -10.15 2.35
C VAL A 217 12.85 -10.98 1.25
N VAL A 218 13.23 -12.21 1.57
CA VAL A 218 13.89 -13.13 0.63
C VAL A 218 12.99 -13.42 -0.56
N THR A 219 11.70 -13.65 -0.35
CA THR A 219 10.74 -13.87 -1.44
C THR A 219 10.73 -12.68 -2.40
N TYR A 220 10.69 -11.44 -1.91
CA TYR A 220 10.67 -10.28 -2.80
C TYR A 220 12.00 -10.09 -3.55
N ILE A 221 13.14 -10.33 -2.89
CA ILE A 221 14.44 -10.30 -3.55
C ILE A 221 14.52 -11.34 -4.68
N ILE A 222 14.05 -12.57 -4.43
CA ILE A 222 14.01 -13.63 -5.47
C ILE A 222 13.16 -13.17 -6.67
N LEU A 223 12.01 -12.54 -6.44
CA LEU A 223 11.16 -12.03 -7.52
C LEU A 223 11.88 -10.95 -8.35
N LEU A 224 12.63 -10.06 -7.70
CA LEU A 224 13.44 -9.07 -8.43
C LEU A 224 14.57 -9.71 -9.24
N LEU A 225 15.24 -10.73 -8.71
CA LEU A 225 16.28 -11.45 -9.45
C LEU A 225 15.71 -12.17 -10.68
N ILE A 226 14.50 -12.73 -10.56
CA ILE A 226 13.79 -13.32 -11.70
C ILE A 226 13.48 -12.25 -12.75
N GLU A 227 13.01 -11.07 -12.33
CA GLU A 227 12.73 -9.94 -13.23
C GLU A 227 13.97 -9.50 -14.01
N GLN A 228 15.10 -9.36 -13.31
CA GLN A 228 16.38 -8.98 -13.92
C GLN A 228 16.88 -10.03 -14.92
N PHE A 229 16.68 -11.32 -14.63
CA PHE A 229 17.07 -12.39 -15.55
C PHE A 229 16.30 -12.36 -16.87
N PHE A 230 15.03 -11.95 -16.86
CA PHE A 230 14.20 -11.85 -18.08
C PHE A 230 14.35 -10.52 -18.83
N THR A 231 15.02 -9.53 -18.26
CA THR A 231 15.26 -8.21 -18.87
C THR A 231 16.67 -8.04 -19.43
N LEU A 232 17.58 -8.98 -19.16
CA LEU A 232 18.90 -9.15 -19.80
C LEU A 232 18.78 -9.87 -21.15
#